data_AF-A0A1I4V6B5-F1
#
_entry.id   AF-A0A1I4V6B5-F1
#
_cell.length_a   1.000
_cell.length_b   1.000
_cell.length_c   1.000
_cell.angle_alpha   90.00
_cell.angle_beta   90.00
_cell.angle_gamma   90.00
#
_symmetry.space_group_name_H-M   'P 1'
#
loop_
_entity.id
_entity.type
_entity.pdbx_description
1 polymer ?
#
loop_
_entity_poly.entity_id
_entity_poly.type
_entity_poly.pdbx_seq_one_letter_code
_entity_poly.pdbx_strand_id
1 'polypeptide(L)'
;MSDRLLVVLEDSPLTAAADEEIQRVSGTRGPMDSLFSIDAERISHGAVVCYADIVFHASVLQTLLASAGDICIVADRAWLKLWECRFDSILDDAETFRARGTSILEIGDRAQEVNEIEAQFIGMMKLSPQGFATLRALHEPGDDSTRLLSRAVRAGVPVQACFIEGRWCEVDSPSDVAAYEQALGGPEIWSHDWRTC
;
A
#
# COMPACT_ATOMS: atom_id res chain seq x y z
N MET A 1 1.65 16.69 -1.72
CA MET A 1 1.13 16.60 -0.35
C MET A 1 2.23 16.01 0.53
N SER A 2 2.10 16.03 1.85
CA SER A 2 3.04 15.29 2.71
C SER A 2 2.44 13.91 2.90
N ASP A 3 3.00 12.92 2.24
CA ASP A 3 2.62 11.51 2.42
C ASP A 3 2.89 11.18 3.89
N ARG A 4 1.83 11.15 4.68
CA ARG A 4 1.91 10.82 6.11
C ARG A 4 1.73 9.33 6.21
N LEU A 5 2.73 8.65 6.77
CA LEU A 5 2.62 7.24 7.08
C LEU A 5 1.98 7.06 8.45
N LEU A 6 1.04 6.14 8.52
CA LEU A 6 0.63 5.49 9.75
C LEU A 6 1.46 4.22 9.89
N VAL A 7 2.19 4.09 11.00
CA VAL A 7 2.87 2.85 11.35
C VAL A 7 2.17 2.29 12.58
N VAL A 8 1.52 1.15 12.41
CA VAL A 8 0.93 0.41 13.52
C VAL A 8 1.98 -0.59 13.97
N LEU A 9 2.45 -0.41 15.21
CA LEU A 9 3.44 -1.27 15.85
C LEU A 9 2.70 -2.33 16.64
N GLU A 10 3.18 -3.57 16.54
CA GLU A 10 2.57 -4.70 17.22
C GLU A 10 3.30 -5.05 18.51
N ASP A 11 2.56 -5.23 19.60
CA ASP A 11 3.08 -5.72 20.88
C ASP A 11 3.00 -7.26 21.02
N SER A 12 2.46 -7.98 20.03
CA SER A 12 2.21 -9.45 20.06
C SER A 12 1.98 -10.00 18.64
N PRO A 13 2.23 -11.30 18.34
CA PRO A 13 1.96 -11.89 17.03
C PRO A 13 0.53 -11.66 16.54
N LEU A 14 0.41 -11.12 15.32
CA LEU A 14 -0.81 -10.94 14.50
C LEU A 14 -1.92 -11.95 14.79
N THR A 15 -2.69 -11.66 15.82
CA THR A 15 -3.95 -12.29 16.15
C THR A 15 -4.92 -11.17 16.46
N ALA A 16 -6.16 -11.33 16.03
CA ALA A 16 -7.18 -10.27 15.87
C ALA A 16 -7.64 -9.54 17.15
N ALA A 17 -6.85 -9.57 18.22
CA ALA A 17 -7.11 -8.92 19.49
C ALA A 17 -5.78 -8.54 20.15
N ALA A 18 -5.19 -7.41 19.73
CA ALA A 18 -4.14 -6.73 20.49
C ALA A 18 -4.51 -5.26 20.63
N ASP A 19 -4.24 -4.68 21.80
CA ASP A 19 -4.27 -3.23 22.00
C ASP A 19 -3.13 -2.63 21.14
N GLU A 20 -3.43 -2.29 19.88
CA GLU A 20 -2.45 -1.79 18.91
C GLU A 20 -2.05 -0.34 19.23
N GLU A 21 -0.76 -0.09 19.46
CA GLU A 21 -0.23 1.28 19.58
C GLU A 21 -0.10 1.90 18.18
N ILE A 22 -1.06 2.74 17.81
CA ILE A 22 -1.03 3.48 16.53
C ILE A 22 -0.01 4.61 16.62
N GLN A 23 1.03 4.54 15.79
CA GLN A 23 2.08 5.54 15.76
C GLN A 23 2.06 6.36 14.47
N ARG A 24 1.92 7.67 14.62
CA ARG A 24 2.07 8.60 13.52
C ARG A 24 3.53 9.01 13.42
N VAL A 25 4.15 8.71 12.29
CA VAL A 25 5.55 9.09 12.04
C VAL A 25 5.59 10.02 10.84
N SER A 26 6.18 11.19 11.03
CA SER A 26 6.35 12.20 9.99
C SER A 26 7.82 12.59 9.89
N GLY A 27 8.48 12.14 8.83
CA GLY A 27 9.81 12.54 8.42
C GLY A 27 9.77 13.77 7.50
N THR A 28 10.91 14.44 7.36
CA THR A 28 11.02 15.70 6.60
C THR A 28 11.39 15.49 5.12
N ARG A 29 11.55 14.24 4.66
CA ARG A 29 12.14 13.92 3.34
C ARG A 29 11.38 12.88 2.50
N GLY A 30 10.29 12.30 3.01
CA GLY A 30 9.46 11.35 2.29
C GLY A 30 8.87 10.26 3.20
N PRO A 31 7.96 9.42 2.68
CA PRO A 31 7.33 8.36 3.46
C PRO A 31 8.38 7.37 3.98
N MET A 32 9.31 6.89 3.14
CA MET A 32 10.26 5.86 3.56
C MET A 32 11.30 6.38 4.56
N ASP A 33 11.74 7.63 4.43
CA ASP A 33 12.56 8.29 5.45
C ASP A 33 11.83 8.37 6.81
N SER A 34 10.52 8.56 6.79
CA SER A 34 9.68 8.55 8.00
C SER A 34 9.68 7.16 8.63
N LEU A 35 9.40 6.12 7.84
CA LEU A 35 9.37 4.74 8.29
C LEU A 35 10.70 4.32 8.94
N PHE A 36 11.83 4.63 8.30
CA PHE A 36 13.15 4.21 8.78
C PHE A 36 13.75 5.11 9.87
N SER A 37 13.05 6.19 10.27
CA SER A 37 13.36 6.93 11.49
C SER A 37 12.90 6.21 12.77
N ILE A 38 12.08 5.15 12.63
CA ILE A 38 11.62 4.35 13.76
C ILE A 38 12.76 3.46 14.28
N ASP A 39 12.92 3.43 15.60
CA ASP A 39 13.85 2.53 16.27
C ASP A 39 13.51 1.06 15.98
N ALA A 40 14.50 0.28 15.57
CA ALA A 40 14.29 -1.12 15.18
C ALA A 40 13.70 -1.99 16.31
N GLU A 41 13.97 -1.65 17.58
CA GLU A 41 13.42 -2.34 18.75
C GLU A 41 11.88 -2.30 18.77
N ARG A 42 11.29 -1.26 18.21
CA ARG A 42 9.84 -1.08 18.15
C ARG A 42 9.15 -1.90 17.07
N ILE A 43 9.92 -2.43 16.11
CA ILE A 43 9.42 -3.31 15.04
C ILE A 43 9.84 -4.76 15.36
N SER A 44 10.12 -5.06 16.62
CA SER A 44 10.57 -6.39 17.06
C SER A 44 9.53 -7.50 16.84
N HIS A 45 8.26 -7.14 16.64
CA HIS A 45 7.18 -8.08 16.29
C HIS A 45 6.62 -7.86 14.87
N GLY A 46 7.23 -6.97 14.10
CA GLY A 46 6.73 -6.55 12.80
C GLY A 46 5.91 -5.27 12.88
N ALA A 47 5.45 -4.81 11.72
CA ALA A 47 4.64 -3.61 11.60
C ALA A 47 3.74 -3.67 10.37
N VAL A 48 2.57 -3.04 10.50
CA VAL A 48 1.74 -2.64 9.36
C VAL A 48 2.00 -1.16 9.10
N VAL A 49 2.29 -0.83 7.85
CA VAL A 49 2.52 0.54 7.38
C VAL A 49 1.45 0.84 6.34
N CYS A 50 0.73 1.95 6.52
CA CYS A 50 -0.20 2.44 5.52
C CYS A 50 -0.08 3.95 5.32
N TYR A 51 -0.46 4.41 4.13
CA TYR A 51 -0.65 5.83 3.87
C TYR A 51 -1.85 6.36 4.69
N ALA A 52 -1.82 7.61 5.10
CA ALA A 52 -2.84 8.19 5.98
C ALA A 52 -4.06 8.77 5.24
N ASP A 53 -4.00 8.84 3.92
CA ASP A 53 -5.02 9.35 2.98
C ASP A 53 -5.84 8.23 2.32
N ILE A 54 -5.58 6.96 2.66
CA ILE A 54 -6.40 5.85 2.20
C ILE A 54 -7.50 5.48 3.20
N VAL A 55 -8.63 5.04 2.67
CA VAL A 55 -9.73 4.40 3.40
C VAL A 55 -9.96 3.00 2.84
N PHE A 56 -10.22 2.02 3.70
CA PHE A 56 -10.34 0.62 3.27
C PHE A 56 -11.29 -0.16 4.17
N HIS A 57 -11.92 -1.19 3.60
CA HIS A 57 -12.72 -2.15 4.35
C HIS A 57 -11.81 -3.07 5.18
N ALA A 58 -12.28 -3.55 6.35
CA ALA A 58 -11.49 -4.41 7.25
C ALA A 58 -10.95 -5.68 6.58
N SER A 59 -11.62 -6.18 5.53
CA SER A 59 -11.15 -7.34 4.73
C SER A 59 -9.81 -7.10 4.05
N VAL A 60 -9.48 -5.84 3.71
CA VAL A 60 -8.19 -5.47 3.10
C VAL A 60 -7.06 -5.74 4.10
N LEU A 61 -7.21 -5.23 5.32
CA LEU A 61 -6.25 -5.48 6.39
C LEU A 61 -6.17 -6.97 6.72
N GLN A 62 -7.30 -7.67 6.85
CA GLN A 62 -7.31 -9.11 7.11
C GLN A 62 -6.54 -9.92 6.05
N THR A 63 -6.67 -9.54 4.78
CA THR A 63 -5.93 -10.16 3.66
C THR A 63 -4.42 -9.98 3.84
N LEU A 64 -3.99 -8.77 4.22
CA LEU A 64 -2.59 -8.48 4.52
C LEU A 64 -2.09 -9.27 5.74
N LEU A 65 -2.86 -9.31 6.83
CA LEU A 65 -2.44 -9.99 8.06
C LEU A 65 -2.27 -11.50 7.86
N ALA A 66 -3.07 -12.12 6.99
CA ALA A 66 -2.98 -13.54 6.68
C ALA A 66 -1.75 -13.96 5.84
N SER A 67 -1.01 -13.01 5.26
CA SER A 67 0.21 -13.32 4.48
C SER A 67 1.39 -13.78 5.35
N ALA A 68 2.36 -14.48 4.76
CA ALA A 68 3.48 -15.08 5.51
C ALA A 68 4.87 -14.56 5.10
N GLY A 69 4.96 -13.62 4.16
CA GLY A 69 6.23 -13.07 3.69
C GLY A 69 6.80 -11.99 4.61
N ASP A 70 8.12 -11.81 4.56
CA ASP A 70 8.82 -10.76 5.29
C ASP A 70 8.43 -9.35 4.82
N ILE A 71 8.14 -9.21 3.52
CA ILE A 71 7.66 -7.98 2.89
C ILE A 71 6.42 -8.33 2.08
N CYS A 72 5.26 -7.90 2.58
CA CYS A 72 3.98 -8.12 1.93
C CYS A 72 3.33 -6.77 1.64
N ILE A 73 2.86 -6.54 0.41
CA ILE A 73 2.15 -5.32 0.03
C ILE A 73 0.75 -5.65 -0.43
N VAL A 74 -0.21 -4.75 -0.21
CA VAL A 74 -1.54 -4.89 -0.76
C VAL A 74 -1.58 -4.30 -2.17
N ALA A 75 -2.09 -5.08 -3.12
CA ALA A 75 -2.20 -4.67 -4.52
C ALA A 75 -3.63 -4.94 -5.03
N ASP A 76 -4.24 -3.94 -5.66
CA ASP A 76 -5.61 -4.02 -6.13
C ASP A 76 -5.68 -4.40 -7.62
N ARG A 77 -6.41 -5.48 -7.92
CA ARG A 77 -6.67 -5.92 -9.31
C ARG A 77 -7.87 -5.24 -9.95
N ALA A 78 -8.74 -4.62 -9.16
CA ALA A 78 -9.86 -3.82 -9.66
C ALA A 78 -9.48 -2.34 -9.87
N TRP A 79 -8.19 -2.00 -9.75
CA TRP A 79 -7.64 -0.64 -9.73
C TRP A 79 -8.18 0.26 -10.84
N LEU A 80 -8.35 -0.27 -12.06
CA LEU A 80 -8.73 0.53 -13.24
C LEU A 80 -10.02 1.33 -12.98
N LYS A 81 -11.00 0.74 -12.31
CA LYS A 81 -12.27 1.42 -11.99
C LYS A 81 -12.09 2.60 -11.03
N LEU A 82 -11.10 2.55 -10.14
CA LEU A 82 -10.77 3.67 -9.25
C LEU A 82 -9.99 4.74 -10.02
N TRP A 83 -9.04 4.36 -10.86
CA TRP A 83 -8.28 5.31 -11.66
C TRP A 83 -9.17 6.07 -12.66
N GLU A 84 -10.08 5.38 -13.36
CA GLU A 84 -11.07 6.00 -14.25
C GLU A 84 -12.03 6.96 -13.51
N CYS A 85 -12.19 6.79 -12.20
CA CYS A 85 -13.01 7.67 -11.37
C CYS A 85 -12.25 8.95 -10.95
N ARG A 86 -10.92 8.88 -10.84
CA ARG A 86 -10.07 9.94 -10.27
C ARG A 86 -9.36 10.78 -11.32
N PHE A 87 -9.02 10.18 -12.46
CA PHE A 87 -8.14 10.78 -13.45
C PHE A 87 -8.77 10.80 -14.85
N ASP A 88 -8.57 11.92 -15.55
CA ASP A 88 -8.90 12.01 -16.98
C ASP A 88 -7.95 11.14 -17.84
N SER A 89 -6.68 11.07 -17.45
CA SER A 89 -5.63 10.26 -18.08
C SER A 89 -5.02 9.33 -17.04
N ILE A 90 -5.47 8.08 -17.00
CA ILE A 90 -5.05 7.10 -15.99
C ILE A 90 -3.54 6.83 -16.00
N LEU A 91 -2.87 6.94 -17.16
CA LEU A 91 -1.44 6.70 -17.33
C LEU A 91 -0.56 7.88 -16.88
N ASP A 92 -1.16 9.00 -16.47
CA ASP A 92 -0.41 10.11 -15.87
C ASP A 92 0.08 9.75 -14.46
N ASP A 93 -0.60 8.80 -13.81
CA ASP A 93 -0.37 8.38 -12.43
C ASP A 93 0.00 6.89 -12.32
N ALA A 94 -0.67 6.03 -13.10
CA ALA A 94 -0.54 4.59 -12.92
C ALA A 94 0.88 4.05 -13.19
N GLU A 95 1.37 3.23 -12.25
CA GLU A 95 2.67 2.58 -12.33
C GLU A 95 2.58 1.14 -12.87
N THR A 96 3.67 0.60 -13.41
CA THR A 96 3.74 -0.79 -13.85
C THR A 96 3.61 -1.75 -12.67
N PHE A 97 3.04 -2.92 -12.93
CA PHE A 97 2.96 -3.98 -11.94
C PHE A 97 2.84 -5.34 -12.62
N ARG A 98 3.74 -6.27 -12.28
CA ARG A 98 3.66 -7.67 -12.73
C ARG A 98 3.94 -8.63 -11.60
N ALA A 99 3.22 -9.75 -11.56
CA ALA A 99 3.44 -10.79 -10.57
C ALA A 99 3.34 -12.20 -11.17
N ARG A 100 3.93 -13.17 -10.46
CA ARG A 100 3.76 -14.60 -10.71
C ARG A 100 3.28 -15.28 -9.45
N GLY A 101 2.01 -15.69 -9.44
CA GLY A 101 1.36 -16.06 -8.19
C GLY A 101 1.32 -14.84 -7.28
N THR A 102 1.84 -14.94 -6.07
CA THR A 102 1.99 -13.80 -5.14
C THR A 102 3.35 -13.12 -5.23
N SER A 103 4.32 -13.63 -5.99
CA SER A 103 5.65 -13.02 -6.10
C SER A 103 5.65 -11.87 -7.09
N ILE A 104 6.03 -10.67 -6.65
CA ILE A 104 6.14 -9.49 -7.52
C ILE A 104 7.41 -9.61 -8.37
N LEU A 105 7.26 -9.33 -9.66
CA LEU A 105 8.35 -9.33 -10.66
C LEU A 105 8.74 -7.92 -11.08
N GLU A 106 7.79 -6.98 -11.06
CA GLU A 106 7.95 -5.59 -11.48
C GLU A 106 6.95 -4.72 -10.73
N ILE A 107 7.38 -3.52 -10.31
CA ILE A 107 6.54 -2.50 -9.66
C ILE A 107 7.19 -1.12 -9.83
N GLY A 108 6.37 -0.08 -10.00
CA GLY A 108 6.77 1.31 -9.74
C GLY A 108 7.44 2.06 -10.89
N ASP A 109 7.54 1.47 -12.09
CA ASP A 109 7.95 2.23 -13.27
C ASP A 109 6.74 2.94 -13.90
N ARG A 110 6.97 3.99 -14.69
CA ARG A 110 5.86 4.69 -15.38
C ARG A 110 5.28 3.82 -16.49
N ALA A 111 4.01 3.42 -16.38
CA ALA A 111 3.34 2.64 -17.41
C ALA A 111 3.13 3.45 -18.70
N GLN A 112 3.27 2.80 -19.85
CA GLN A 112 2.97 3.36 -21.17
C GLN A 112 1.64 2.84 -21.72
N GLU A 113 1.20 1.67 -21.24
CA GLU A 113 -0.08 1.07 -21.61
C GLU A 113 -0.69 0.27 -20.45
N VAL A 114 -2.03 0.17 -20.44
CA VAL A 114 -2.81 -0.45 -19.36
C VAL A 114 -2.49 -1.94 -19.16
N ASN A 115 -2.09 -2.63 -20.23
CA ASN A 115 -1.72 -4.06 -20.20
C ASN A 115 -0.40 -4.35 -19.45
N GLU A 116 0.37 -3.31 -19.07
CA GLU A 116 1.56 -3.42 -18.21
C GLU A 116 1.23 -3.44 -16.72
N ILE A 117 -0.07 -3.32 -16.38
CA ILE A 117 -0.54 -3.04 -15.03
C ILE A 117 -1.52 -4.13 -14.59
N GLU A 118 -0.98 -5.18 -13.98
CA GLU A 118 -1.81 -6.28 -13.45
C GLU A 118 -2.53 -5.90 -12.15
N ALA A 119 -2.00 -4.92 -11.40
CA ALA A 119 -2.57 -4.39 -10.17
C ALA A 119 -1.95 -3.01 -9.84
N GLN A 120 -2.51 -2.28 -8.87
CA GLN A 120 -1.88 -1.08 -8.30
C GLN A 120 -1.56 -1.28 -6.81
N PHE A 121 -0.41 -0.80 -6.37
CA PHE A 121 -0.07 -0.76 -4.94
C PHE A 121 -0.94 0.30 -4.26
N ILE A 122 -1.59 -0.06 -3.15
CA ILE A 122 -2.58 0.81 -2.51
C ILE A 122 -2.02 1.65 -1.34
N GLY A 123 -0.69 1.69 -1.18
CA GLY A 123 -0.08 2.39 -0.04
C GLY A 123 -0.10 1.59 1.28
N MET A 124 -0.32 0.27 1.28
CA MET A 124 -0.36 -0.56 2.49
C MET A 124 0.58 -1.77 2.43
N MET A 125 1.44 -1.95 3.43
CA MET A 125 2.37 -3.07 3.53
C MET A 125 2.51 -3.62 4.96
N LYS A 126 2.90 -4.89 5.07
CA LYS A 126 3.31 -5.56 6.30
C LYS A 126 4.78 -5.93 6.19
N LEU A 127 5.52 -5.64 7.26
CA LEU A 127 6.94 -5.93 7.39
C LEU A 127 7.17 -6.81 8.61
N SER A 128 7.86 -7.92 8.43
CA SER A 128 8.50 -8.61 9.55
C SER A 128 9.72 -7.79 10.03
N PRO A 129 10.31 -8.09 11.20
CA PRO A 129 11.56 -7.46 11.62
C PRO A 129 12.67 -7.64 10.57
N GLN A 130 12.71 -8.80 9.91
CA GLN A 130 13.66 -9.09 8.83
C GLN A 130 13.35 -8.27 7.57
N GLY A 131 12.08 -8.17 7.18
CA GLY A 131 11.66 -7.35 6.04
C GLY A 131 11.98 -5.87 6.24
N PHE A 132 11.69 -5.34 7.42
CA PHE A 132 12.04 -3.97 7.79
C PHE A 132 13.55 -3.72 7.69
N ALA A 133 14.37 -4.60 8.29
CA ALA A 133 15.83 -4.48 8.22
C ALA A 133 16.35 -4.54 6.78
N THR A 134 15.77 -5.42 5.96
CA THR A 134 16.12 -5.59 4.54
C THR A 134 15.81 -4.33 3.73
N LEU A 135 14.58 -3.82 3.83
CA LEU A 135 14.19 -2.59 3.13
C LEU A 135 15.00 -1.38 3.62
N ARG A 136 15.26 -1.28 4.93
CA ARG A 136 16.10 -0.22 5.51
C ARG A 136 17.52 -0.24 4.96
N ALA A 137 18.10 -1.42 4.74
CA ALA A 137 19.44 -1.55 4.16
C ALA A 137 19.49 -1.14 2.68
N LEU A 138 18.36 -1.20 1.97
CA LEU A 138 18.21 -0.79 0.57
C LEU A 138 17.74 0.65 0.40
N HIS A 139 17.31 1.30 1.47
CA HIS A 139 16.74 2.66 1.47
C HIS A 139 17.77 3.73 1.11
N GLU A 140 17.38 4.64 0.23
CA GLU A 140 18.11 5.86 -0.09
C GLU A 140 17.28 7.08 0.32
N PRO A 141 17.91 8.17 0.81
CA PRO A 141 17.17 9.38 1.19
C PRO A 141 16.29 9.91 0.05
N GLY A 142 15.03 10.21 0.36
CA GLY A 142 14.04 10.67 -0.62
C GLY A 142 13.34 9.57 -1.42
N ASP A 143 13.53 8.29 -1.09
CA ASP A 143 12.72 7.23 -1.67
C ASP A 143 11.24 7.38 -1.28
N ASP A 144 10.38 7.21 -2.27
CA ASP A 144 9.00 6.79 -2.08
C ASP A 144 8.90 5.26 -1.94
N SER A 145 7.70 4.75 -1.66
CA SER A 145 7.48 3.32 -1.42
C SER A 145 7.76 2.47 -2.66
N THR A 146 7.27 2.88 -3.83
CA THR A 146 7.29 2.06 -5.05
C THR A 146 8.69 2.00 -5.63
N ARG A 147 9.47 3.09 -5.54
CA ARG A 147 10.90 3.12 -5.84
C ARG A 147 11.71 2.18 -4.95
N LEU A 148 11.47 2.18 -3.63
CA LEU A 148 12.18 1.26 -2.73
C LEU A 148 11.80 -0.21 -3.01
N LEU A 149 10.51 -0.49 -3.19
CA LEU A 149 10.01 -1.84 -3.52
C LEU A 149 10.58 -2.33 -4.86
N SER A 150 10.63 -1.45 -5.87
CA SER A 150 11.23 -1.74 -7.17
C SER A 150 12.72 -2.06 -7.04
N ARG A 151 13.47 -1.30 -6.23
CA ARG A 151 14.87 -1.59 -5.91
C ARG A 151 15.01 -2.96 -5.23
N ALA A 152 14.15 -3.30 -4.28
CA ALA A 152 14.16 -4.59 -3.59
C ALA A 152 13.89 -5.76 -4.55
N VAL A 153 12.88 -5.65 -5.41
CA VAL A 153 12.55 -6.67 -6.42
C VAL A 153 13.73 -6.87 -7.39
N ARG A 154 14.34 -5.79 -7.88
CA ARG A 154 15.54 -5.86 -8.77
C ARG A 154 16.76 -6.46 -8.08
N ALA A 155 16.88 -6.32 -6.76
CA ALA A 155 17.92 -6.95 -5.94
C ALA A 155 17.64 -8.43 -5.61
N GLY A 156 16.51 -8.99 -6.07
CA GLY A 156 16.11 -10.36 -5.81
C GLY A 156 15.53 -10.59 -4.40
N VAL A 157 15.17 -9.52 -3.68
CA VAL A 157 14.46 -9.62 -2.41
C VAL A 157 13.02 -10.06 -2.67
N PRO A 158 12.52 -11.13 -2.02
CA PRO A 158 11.14 -11.55 -2.18
C PRO A 158 10.17 -10.49 -1.64
N VAL A 159 9.31 -9.98 -2.52
CA VAL A 159 8.16 -9.12 -2.17
C VAL A 159 6.89 -9.84 -2.57
N GLN A 160 5.96 -10.02 -1.63
CA GLN A 160 4.69 -10.69 -1.85
C GLN A 160 3.53 -9.72 -2.04
N ALA A 161 2.71 -9.94 -3.07
CA ALA A 161 1.45 -9.26 -3.28
C ALA A 161 0.31 -9.97 -2.55
N CYS A 162 -0.40 -9.22 -1.72
CA CYS A 162 -1.68 -9.56 -1.12
C CYS A 162 -2.77 -8.95 -2.01
N PHE A 163 -3.28 -9.73 -2.96
CA PHE A 163 -4.25 -9.22 -3.92
C PHE A 163 -5.62 -8.99 -3.30
N ILE A 164 -6.21 -7.84 -3.65
CA ILE A 164 -7.60 -7.51 -3.39
C ILE A 164 -8.31 -7.13 -4.69
N GLU A 165 -9.62 -6.96 -4.61
CA GLU A 165 -10.47 -6.47 -5.70
C GLU A 165 -11.35 -5.33 -5.15
N GLY A 166 -10.79 -4.12 -5.14
CA GLY A 166 -11.44 -2.89 -4.67
C GLY A 166 -11.58 -2.79 -3.15
N ARG A 167 -12.70 -2.21 -2.70
CA ARG A 167 -13.03 -1.92 -1.28
C ARG A 167 -12.06 -0.99 -0.55
N TRP A 168 -11.44 -0.09 -1.29
CA TRP A 168 -10.58 0.96 -0.76
C TRP A 168 -10.63 2.19 -1.67
N CYS A 169 -10.27 3.35 -1.15
CA CYS A 169 -10.07 4.58 -1.93
C CYS A 169 -8.90 5.38 -1.34
N GLU A 170 -8.30 6.24 -2.16
CA GLU A 170 -7.33 7.27 -1.75
C GLU A 170 -7.95 8.66 -1.88
N VAL A 171 -7.63 9.57 -0.96
CA VAL A 171 -8.17 10.94 -0.96
C VAL A 171 -7.04 11.96 -0.99
N ASP A 172 -6.58 12.28 -2.20
CA ASP A 172 -5.56 13.32 -2.42
C ASP A 172 -6.18 14.71 -2.56
N SER A 173 -7.42 14.78 -3.05
CA SER A 173 -8.03 16.02 -3.45
C SER A 173 -9.51 16.11 -3.07
N PRO A 174 -10.07 17.32 -2.94
CA PRO A 174 -11.51 17.48 -2.81
C PRO A 174 -12.30 16.91 -4.00
N SER A 175 -11.69 16.84 -5.19
CA SER A 175 -12.29 16.20 -6.36
C SER A 175 -12.47 14.70 -6.19
N ASP A 176 -11.54 14.00 -5.51
CA ASP A 176 -11.71 12.58 -5.19
C ASP A 176 -12.96 12.37 -4.34
N VAL A 177 -13.15 13.19 -3.29
CA VAL A 177 -14.34 13.12 -2.43
C VAL A 177 -15.62 13.28 -3.24
N ALA A 178 -15.70 14.29 -4.09
CA ALA A 178 -16.88 14.53 -4.93
C ALA A 178 -17.13 13.37 -5.91
N ALA A 179 -16.08 12.81 -6.51
CA ALA A 179 -16.19 11.67 -7.41
C ALA A 179 -16.72 10.42 -6.67
N TYR A 180 -16.26 10.19 -5.44
CA TYR A 180 -16.71 9.07 -4.62
C TYR A 180 -18.16 9.25 -4.16
N GLU A 181 -18.56 10.46 -3.75
CA GLU A 181 -19.97 10.74 -3.42
C GLU A 181 -20.91 10.43 -4.60
N GLN A 182 -20.49 10.78 -5.82
CA GLN A 182 -21.23 10.47 -7.04
C GLN A 182 -21.26 8.96 -7.31
N ALA A 183 -20.12 8.28 -7.22
CA ALA A 183 -20.04 6.83 -7.46
C ALA A 183 -20.90 6.04 -6.46
N LEU A 184 -20.91 6.45 -5.19
CA LEU A 184 -21.70 5.82 -4.12
C LEU A 184 -23.22 6.12 -4.25
N GLY A 185 -23.59 7.20 -4.93
CA GLY A 185 -25.00 7.54 -5.22
C GLY A 185 -25.56 6.87 -6.48
N GLY A 186 -24.73 6.15 -7.24
CA GLY A 186 -25.13 5.46 -8.45
C GLY A 186 -26.06 4.27 -8.22
N PRO A 187 -26.76 3.79 -9.25
CA PRO A 187 -27.64 2.62 -9.15
C PRO A 187 -26.85 1.29 -9.08
N GLU A 188 -25.57 1.29 -9.43
CA GLU A 188 -24.71 0.11 -9.42
C GLU A 188 -23.84 0.07 -8.16
N ILE A 189 -23.53 -1.15 -7.69
CA ILE A 189 -22.58 -1.33 -6.59
C ILE A 189 -21.18 -1.00 -7.11
N TRP A 190 -20.61 0.07 -6.60
CA TRP A 190 -19.25 0.47 -6.92
C TRP A 190 -18.25 -0.44 -6.19
N SER A 191 -17.28 -1.00 -6.94
CA SER A 191 -16.32 -1.98 -6.39
C SER A 191 -15.42 -1.41 -5.29
N HIS A 192 -15.28 -0.09 -5.22
CA HIS A 192 -14.45 0.61 -4.24
C HIS A 192 -15.25 1.16 -3.05
N ASP A 193 -16.54 0.81 -2.90
CA ASP A 193 -17.27 1.11 -1.67
C ASP A 193 -16.68 0.33 -0.48
N TRP A 194 -15.81 1.00 0.29
CA TRP A 194 -15.11 0.44 1.45
C TRP A 194 -16.02 0.23 2.67
N ARG A 195 -17.28 0.70 2.62
CA ARG A 195 -18.20 0.71 3.77
C ARG A 195 -18.97 -0.60 3.92
N THR A 196 -19.04 -1.40 2.85
CA THR A 196 -19.97 -2.54 2.75
C THR A 196 -19.27 -3.89 2.82
N CYS A 197 -19.99 -4.88 3.38
CA CYS A 197 -19.55 -6.26 3.58
C CYS A 197 -19.70 -7.10 2.31
#